data_AF-A0A2I0TRU3-F1
#
_entry.id   AF-A0A2I0TRU3-F1
#
_cell.length_a   1.000
_cell.length_b   1.000
_cell.length_c   1.000
_cell.angle_alpha   90.00
_cell.angle_beta   90.00
_cell.angle_gamma   90.00
#
_symmetry.space_group_name_H-M   'P 1'
#
loop_
_entity.id
_entity.type
_entity.pdbx_description
1 polymer ?
#
loop_
_entity_poly.entity_id
_entity_poly.type
_entity_poly.pdbx_seq_one_letter_code
_entity_poly.pdbx_strand_id
1 'polypeptide(L)'
;MRSLCRGIASSIRRTRRKQEKGANGNNHMEEENYGAAVDCYTRAIELDPNNAVYYCNRAAAQSKLDNYSEAIKDCERAIAIDPKYSKAYGRMG
;
A
#
# COMPACT_ATOMS: atom_id res chain seq x y z
N MET A 1 -5.56 30.92 19.46
CA MET A 1 -5.74 30.47 18.05
C MET A 1 -4.50 29.83 17.39
N ARG A 2 -3.25 30.01 17.88
CA ARG A 2 -2.04 29.43 17.23
C ARG A 2 -1.84 27.92 17.44
N SER A 3 -2.51 27.32 18.43
CA SER A 3 -2.33 25.91 18.81
C SER A 3 -3.10 24.93 17.92
N LEU A 4 -4.26 25.34 17.37
CA LEU A 4 -5.05 24.47 16.49
C LEU A 4 -4.31 24.20 15.17
N CYS A 5 -3.69 25.22 14.55
CA CYS A 5 -3.04 25.08 13.24
C CYS A 5 -1.87 24.07 13.20
N ARG A 6 -1.15 23.86 14.32
CA ARG A 6 -0.04 22.89 14.36
C ARG A 6 -0.52 21.44 14.28
N GLY A 7 -1.68 21.12 14.86
CA GLY A 7 -2.27 19.78 14.81
C GLY A 7 -2.87 19.43 13.45
N ILE A 8 -3.44 20.41 12.75
CA ILE A 8 -3.98 20.20 11.40
C ILE A 8 -2.84 19.98 10.40
N ALA A 9 -1.74 20.75 10.51
CA ALA A 9 -0.58 20.63 9.63
C ALA A 9 0.15 19.27 9.77
N SER A 10 0.22 18.69 10.97
CA SER A 10 0.82 17.37 11.17
C SER A 10 -0.06 16.23 10.63
N SER A 11 -1.39 16.35 10.76
CA SER A 11 -2.33 15.39 10.18
C SER A 11 -2.33 15.43 8.64
N ILE A 12 -2.34 16.64 8.05
CA ILE A 12 -2.24 16.84 6.59
C ILE A 12 -0.91 16.32 6.04
N ARG A 13 0.21 16.53 6.75
CA ARG A 13 1.50 15.94 6.33
C ARG A 13 1.50 14.43 6.39
N ARG A 14 0.84 13.82 7.38
CA ARG A 14 0.76 12.35 7.48
C ARG A 14 -0.11 11.76 6.35
N THR A 15 -1.27 12.34 6.07
CA THR A 15 -2.12 11.89 4.95
C THR A 15 -1.44 12.08 3.60
N ARG A 16 -0.75 13.20 3.39
CA ARG A 16 0.02 13.44 2.16
C ARG A 16 1.17 12.44 2.00
N ARG A 17 1.92 12.16 3.06
CA ARG A 17 3.00 11.15 3.04
C ARG A 17 2.50 9.74 2.73
N LYS A 18 1.33 9.36 3.25
CA LYS A 18 0.68 8.07 2.93
C LYS A 18 0.39 7.97 1.43
N GLN A 19 -0.25 8.99 0.87
CA GLN A 19 -0.61 9.06 -0.55
C GLN A 19 0.62 9.11 -1.45
N GLU A 20 1.65 9.87 -1.08
CA GLU A 20 2.92 9.94 -1.81
C GLU A 20 3.65 8.59 -1.85
N LYS A 21 3.68 7.83 -0.75
CA LYS A 21 4.32 6.50 -0.74
C LYS A 21 3.57 5.49 -1.60
N GLY A 22 2.24 5.51 -1.57
CA GLY A 22 1.42 4.71 -2.48
C GLY A 22 1.62 5.11 -3.95
N ALA A 23 1.66 6.41 -4.25
CA ALA A 23 1.87 6.91 -5.60
C ALA A 23 3.26 6.57 -6.14
N ASN A 24 4.31 6.70 -5.32
CA ASN A 24 5.65 6.26 -5.70
C ASN A 24 5.72 4.76 -5.97
N GLY A 25 5.01 3.95 -5.17
CA GLY A 25 4.87 2.52 -5.44
C GLY A 25 4.24 2.24 -6.81
N ASN A 26 3.21 3.00 -7.19
CA ASN A 26 2.59 2.87 -8.51
C ASN A 26 3.55 3.27 -9.64
N ASN A 27 4.29 4.36 -9.48
CA ASN A 27 5.27 4.79 -10.49
C ASN A 27 6.35 3.73 -10.72
N HIS A 28 6.86 3.12 -9.64
CA HIS A 28 7.83 2.02 -9.77
C HIS A 28 7.23 0.77 -10.42
N MET A 29 5.92 0.53 -10.31
CA MET A 29 5.24 -0.53 -11.06
C MET A 29 5.22 -0.23 -12.56
N GLU A 30 5.09 1.05 -12.96
CA GLU A 30 5.17 1.48 -14.36
C GLU A 30 6.60 1.40 -14.91
N GLU A 31 7.60 1.68 -14.07
CA GLU A 31 9.02 1.52 -14.39
C GLU A 31 9.49 0.04 -14.38
N GLU A 32 8.58 -0.92 -14.20
CA GLU A 32 8.86 -2.36 -14.02
C GLU A 32 9.83 -2.67 -12.85
N ASN A 33 10.03 -1.71 -11.96
CA ASN A 33 10.87 -1.86 -10.77
C ASN A 33 10.06 -2.35 -9.58
N TYR A 34 9.67 -3.63 -9.65
CA TYR A 34 8.82 -4.25 -8.66
C TYR A 34 9.44 -4.30 -7.26
N GLY A 35 10.77 -4.42 -7.15
CA GLY A 35 11.47 -4.41 -5.86
C GLY A 35 11.29 -3.09 -5.10
N ALA A 36 11.55 -1.97 -5.79
CA ALA A 36 11.34 -0.64 -5.20
C ALA A 36 9.86 -0.35 -4.91
N ALA A 37 8.95 -0.88 -5.75
CA ALA A 37 7.51 -0.78 -5.51
C ALA A 37 7.10 -1.48 -4.20
N VAL A 38 7.59 -2.70 -3.94
CA VAL A 38 7.36 -3.44 -2.69
C VAL A 38 7.82 -2.64 -1.47
N ASP A 39 9.01 -2.05 -1.52
CA ASP A 39 9.54 -1.22 -0.43
C ASP A 39 8.67 0.03 -0.18
N CYS A 40 8.21 0.67 -1.26
CA CYS A 40 7.32 1.83 -1.17
C CYS A 40 5.98 1.47 -0.53
N TYR A 41 5.37 0.35 -0.94
CA TYR A 41 4.13 -0.12 -0.33
C TYR A 41 4.32 -0.58 1.11
N THR A 42 5.43 -1.21 1.45
CA THR A 42 5.73 -1.62 2.83
C THR A 42 5.80 -0.41 3.75
N ARG A 43 6.49 0.66 3.34
CA ARG A 43 6.48 1.93 4.07
C ARG A 43 5.10 2.59 4.13
N ALA A 44 4.29 2.47 3.07
CA ALA A 44 2.92 2.97 3.07
C ALA A 44 2.04 2.22 4.08
N ILE A 45 2.21 0.89 4.19
CA ILE A 45 1.54 0.02 5.16
C ILE A 45 1.97 0.36 6.59
N GLU A 46 3.26 0.62 6.84
CA GLU A 46 3.72 1.07 8.17
C GLU A 46 3.06 2.38 8.62
N LEU A 47 2.77 3.28 7.67
CA LEU A 47 2.06 4.52 7.93
C LEU A 47 0.55 4.31 8.06
N ASP A 48 -0.02 3.36 7.33
CA ASP A 48 -1.44 3.03 7.33
C ASP A 48 -1.69 1.52 7.15
N PRO A 49 -1.68 0.75 8.25
CA PRO A 49 -1.85 -0.70 8.17
C PRO A 49 -3.30 -1.11 7.92
N ASN A 50 -4.25 -0.16 7.92
CA ASN A 50 -5.67 -0.44 7.72
C ASN A 50 -6.12 -0.21 6.27
N ASN A 51 -5.18 -0.05 5.33
CA ASN A 51 -5.50 0.20 3.94
C ASN A 51 -5.26 -1.04 3.07
N ALA A 52 -6.34 -1.74 2.72
CA ALA A 52 -6.32 -2.93 1.87
C ALA A 52 -5.69 -2.69 0.48
N VAL A 53 -5.73 -1.46 -0.04
CA VAL A 53 -5.14 -1.10 -1.33
C VAL A 53 -3.63 -1.31 -1.35
N TYR A 54 -2.93 -0.94 -0.27
CA TYR A 54 -1.47 -1.06 -0.22
C TYR A 54 -1.02 -2.53 -0.17
N TYR A 55 -1.73 -3.37 0.57
CA TYR A 55 -1.46 -4.81 0.57
C TYR A 55 -1.70 -5.42 -0.81
N CYS A 56 -2.80 -5.06 -1.47
CA CYS A 56 -3.11 -5.59 -2.79
C CYS A 56 -2.10 -5.13 -3.87
N ASN A 57 -1.63 -3.89 -3.79
CA ASN A 57 -0.60 -3.37 -4.69
C ASN A 57 0.78 -3.97 -4.40
N ARG A 58 1.10 -4.25 -3.13
CA ARG A 58 2.32 -4.99 -2.77
C ARG A 58 2.28 -6.42 -3.28
N ALA A 59 1.14 -7.10 -3.13
CA ALA A 59 0.92 -8.42 -3.69
C ALA A 59 1.09 -8.41 -5.22
N ALA A 60 0.58 -7.37 -5.90
CA ALA A 60 0.77 -7.19 -7.33
C ALA A 60 2.24 -7.12 -7.74
N ALA A 61 3.05 -6.37 -6.99
CA ALA A 61 4.49 -6.26 -7.21
C ALA A 61 5.21 -7.59 -6.93
N GLN A 62 4.82 -8.28 -5.85
CA GLN A 62 5.39 -9.59 -5.49
C GLN A 62 5.08 -10.66 -6.53
N SER A 63 3.86 -10.70 -7.08
CA SER A 63 3.51 -11.61 -8.17
C SER A 63 4.37 -11.38 -9.42
N LYS A 64 4.80 -10.13 -9.66
CA LYS A 64 5.71 -9.80 -10.78
C LYS A 64 7.16 -10.17 -10.51
N LEU A 65 7.53 -10.36 -9.24
CA LEU A 65 8.83 -10.89 -8.80
C LEU A 65 8.82 -12.41 -8.63
N ASP A 66 7.77 -13.09 -9.12
CA ASP A 66 7.53 -14.53 -8.92
C ASP A 66 7.40 -14.97 -7.45
N ASN A 67 7.19 -14.03 -6.53
CA ASN A 67 6.99 -14.27 -5.11
C ASN A 67 5.50 -14.46 -4.78
N TYR A 68 4.91 -15.50 -5.37
CA TYR A 68 3.48 -15.80 -5.21
C TYR A 68 3.09 -16.11 -3.76
N SER A 69 3.99 -16.73 -2.98
CA SER A 69 3.78 -17.05 -1.56
C SER A 69 3.55 -15.79 -0.71
N GLU A 70 4.39 -14.77 -0.87
CA GLU A 70 4.22 -13.48 -0.20
C GLU A 70 2.99 -12.74 -0.71
N ALA A 71 2.73 -12.79 -2.03
CA ALA A 71 1.59 -12.14 -2.63
C ALA A 71 0.25 -12.66 -2.07
N ILE A 72 0.12 -13.98 -1.90
CA ILE A 72 -1.08 -14.60 -1.32
C ILE A 72 -1.30 -14.11 0.12
N LYS A 73 -0.26 -14.12 0.97
CA LYS A 73 -0.36 -13.61 2.36
C LYS A 73 -0.82 -12.16 2.40
N ASP A 74 -0.37 -11.33 1.45
CA ASP A 74 -0.77 -9.93 1.38
C ASP A 74 -2.21 -9.77 0.89
N CYS A 75 -2.65 -10.58 -0.06
CA CYS A 75 -4.04 -10.63 -0.49
C CYS A 75 -4.98 -11.10 0.63
N GLU A 76 -4.59 -12.10 1.43
CA GLU A 76 -5.33 -12.53 2.62
C GLU A 76 -5.49 -11.40 3.64
N ARG A 77 -4.40 -10.64 3.89
CA ARG A 77 -4.47 -9.45 4.76
C ARG A 77 -5.37 -8.37 4.18
N ALA A 78 -5.31 -8.12 2.88
CA ALA A 78 -6.17 -7.15 2.22
C ALA A 78 -7.66 -7.51 2.42
N ILE A 79 -8.02 -8.79 2.28
CA ILE A 79 -9.37 -9.30 2.55
C ILE A 79 -9.73 -9.18 4.02
N ALA A 80 -8.81 -9.49 4.94
CA ALA A 80 -9.08 -9.39 6.37
C ALA A 80 -9.39 -7.94 6.80
N ILE A 81 -8.81 -6.96 6.11
CA ILE A 81 -9.06 -5.53 6.32
C ILE A 81 -10.36 -5.09 5.63
N ASP A 82 -10.50 -5.38 4.34
CA ASP A 82 -11.69 -5.07 3.55
C ASP A 82 -12.16 -6.31 2.78
N PRO A 83 -13.11 -7.07 3.35
CA PRO A 83 -13.66 -8.26 2.70
C PRO A 83 -14.40 -7.95 1.40
N LYS A 84 -14.75 -6.68 1.15
CA LYS A 84 -15.44 -6.26 -0.06
C LYS A 84 -14.46 -5.87 -1.17
N TYR A 85 -13.16 -5.89 -0.91
CA TYR A 85 -12.14 -5.49 -1.88
C TYR A 85 -11.93 -6.58 -2.95
N SER A 86 -12.80 -6.59 -3.95
CA SER A 86 -12.85 -7.57 -5.05
C SER A 86 -11.53 -7.73 -5.82
N LYS A 87 -10.70 -6.68 -5.87
CA LYS A 87 -9.37 -6.74 -6.51
C LYS A 87 -8.39 -7.66 -5.78
N ALA A 88 -8.52 -7.85 -4.47
CA ALA A 88 -7.66 -8.79 -3.73
C ALA A 88 -7.97 -10.25 -4.09
N TYR A 89 -9.24 -10.60 -4.24
CA TYR A 89 -9.66 -11.94 -4.65
C TYR A 89 -9.11 -12.33 -6.02
N GLY A 90 -9.10 -11.40 -6.99
CA GLY A 90 -8.56 -11.65 -8.33
C GLY A 90 -7.02 -11.84 -8.38
N ARG A 91 -6.32 -11.66 -7.25
CA ARG A 91 -4.86 -11.83 -7.14
C ARG A 91 -4.47 -13.10 -6.36
N MET A 92 -5.42 -13.83 -5.80
CA MET A 92 -5.19 -15.07 -5.03
C MET A 92 -5.39 -16.36 -5.83
N GLY A 93 -6.13 -16.31 -6.93
CA GLY A 93 -6.41 -17.44 -7.82
C GLY A 93 -5.86 -17.19 -9.21
#